data_AF-A0A7W0V3W1-F1
#
_entry.id   AF-A0A7W0V3W1-F1
#
_cell.length_a   1.000
_cell.length_b   1.000
_cell.length_c   1.000
_cell.angle_alpha   90.00
_cell.angle_beta   90.00
_cell.angle_gamma   90.00
#
_symmetry.space_group_name_H-M   'P 1'
#
loop_
_entity.id
_entity.type
_entity.pdbx_description
1 polymer ?
#
loop_
_entity_poly.entity_id
_entity_poly.type
_entity_poly.pdbx_seq_one_letter_code
_entity_poly.pdbx_strand_id
1 'polypeptide(L)'
;SLRKRFAITESSGLELRAELFNAFNRANFTGPGLSGLNTTSTRRLSANTFIEDVNPDLTDVGLFTDASYGRITTAGVPRNVQLAVKFTF
;
A
#
# COMPACT_ATOMS: atom_id res chain seq x y z
N SER A 1 47.42 -7.60 -14.33
CA SER A 1 46.81 -7.29 -13.01
C SER A 1 46.40 -5.82 -12.98
N LEU A 2 45.16 -5.51 -12.62
CA LEU A 2 44.69 -4.12 -12.49
C LEU A 2 44.60 -3.75 -11.01
N ARG A 3 45.26 -2.66 -10.60
CA ARG A 3 45.29 -2.18 -9.20
C ARG A 3 45.19 -0.67 -9.16
N LYS A 4 44.28 -0.14 -8.33
CA LYS A 4 44.04 1.31 -8.14
C LYS A 4 44.28 1.68 -6.67
N ARG A 5 45.05 2.75 -6.46
CA ARG A 5 45.44 3.25 -5.13
C ARG A 5 44.65 4.53 -4.86
N PHE A 6 43.95 4.59 -3.73
CA PHE A 6 43.28 5.80 -3.26
C PHE A 6 44.12 6.37 -2.11
N ALA A 7 44.57 7.62 -2.24
CA ALA A 7 45.27 8.34 -1.18
C ALA A 7 44.21 9.08 -0.34
N ILE A 8 44.19 8.82 0.97
CA ILE A 8 43.35 9.54 1.93
C ILE A 8 44.28 10.52 2.66
N THR A 9 44.18 11.80 2.33
CA THR A 9 44.88 12.89 3.04
C THR A 9 44.08 13.32 4.26
N GLU A 10 44.80 13.78 5.28
CA GLU A 10 44.36 14.01 6.66
C GLU A 10 42.98 14.71 6.76
N SER A 11 42.06 14.11 7.54
CA SER A 11 40.64 14.47 7.76
C SER A 11 39.60 14.15 6.67
N SER A 12 39.94 13.51 5.54
CA SER A 12 38.91 13.12 4.56
C SER A 12 38.23 11.78 4.90
N GLY A 13 36.89 11.76 4.95
CA GLY A 13 36.08 10.57 5.25
C GLY A 13 35.21 10.13 4.07
N LEU A 14 35.15 8.82 3.81
CA LEU A 14 34.30 8.20 2.78
C LEU A 14 33.31 7.22 3.43
N GLU A 15 32.00 7.43 3.22
CA GLU A 15 30.95 6.51 3.66
C GLU A 15 30.23 5.95 2.44
N LEU A 16 30.12 4.61 2.37
CA LEU A 16 29.35 3.90 1.37
C LEU A 16 28.09 3.36 2.04
N ARG A 17 26.93 3.62 1.45
CA ARG A 17 25.64 3.13 1.94
C ARG A 17 24.89 2.41 0.83
N ALA A 18 24.37 1.24 1.16
CA ALA A 18 23.50 0.46 0.29
C ALA A 18 22.18 0.20 1.01
N GLU A 19 21.08 0.54 0.36
CA GLU A 19 19.73 0.38 0.90
C GLU A 19 18.93 -0.47 -0.08
N LEU A 20 18.27 -1.51 0.43
CA LEU A 20 17.36 -2.36 -0.34
C LEU A 20 15.97 -2.17 0.22
N PHE A 21 15.04 -1.62 -0.58
CA PHE A 21 13.64 -1.62 -0.20
C PHE A 21 12.92 -2.71 -0.97
N ASN A 22 12.00 -3.36 -0.25
CA ASN A 22 11.31 -4.53 -0.74
C ASN A 22 12.30 -5.62 -1.26
N ALA A 23 13.31 -5.97 -0.46
CA ALA A 23 14.42 -6.85 -0.86
C ALA A 23 13.97 -8.20 -1.46
N PHE A 24 12.84 -8.73 -0.98
CA PHE A 24 12.24 -9.98 -1.45
C PHE A 24 11.14 -9.79 -2.49
N ASN A 25 10.95 -8.57 -2.99
CA ASN A 25 9.93 -8.22 -3.99
C ASN A 25 8.50 -8.66 -3.59
N ARG A 26 8.16 -8.50 -2.31
CA ARG A 26 6.83 -8.76 -1.78
C ARG A 26 5.85 -7.71 -2.30
N ALA A 27 4.68 -8.14 -2.77
CA ALA A 27 3.60 -7.23 -3.10
C ALA A 27 3.09 -6.54 -1.83
N ASN A 28 3.07 -5.22 -1.82
CA ASN A 28 2.57 -4.41 -0.71
C ASN A 28 1.26 -3.75 -1.14
N PHE A 29 0.14 -4.24 -0.63
CA PHE A 29 -1.17 -3.67 -0.93
C PHE A 29 -1.50 -2.63 0.14
N THR A 30 -1.61 -1.36 -0.26
CA THR A 30 -2.32 -0.37 0.55
C THR A 30 -3.80 -0.72 0.46
N GLY A 31 -4.54 -0.65 1.58
CA GLY A 31 -5.91 -1.15 1.71
C GLY A 31 -6.86 -0.67 0.60
N PRO A 32 -8.07 -1.27 0.50
CA PRO A 32 -9.02 -0.95 -0.57
C PRO A 32 -9.13 0.56 -0.71
N GLY A 33 -8.89 1.06 -1.93
CA GLY A 33 -8.94 2.48 -2.23
C GLY A 33 -10.21 3.08 -1.63
N LEU A 34 -10.11 4.28 -1.07
CA LEU A 34 -11.04 4.96 -0.15
C LEU A 34 -12.53 5.07 -0.58
N SER A 35 -12.97 4.38 -1.62
CA SER A 35 -14.35 4.31 -2.10
C SER A 35 -15.27 3.42 -1.23
N GLY A 36 -14.74 2.46 -0.45
CA GLY A 36 -15.56 1.35 0.08
C GLY A 36 -15.83 1.28 1.59
N LEU A 37 -15.28 2.17 2.44
CA LEU A 37 -15.52 2.13 3.90
C LEU A 37 -16.47 3.23 4.41
N ASN A 38 -17.10 3.98 3.50
CA ASN A 38 -18.07 5.01 3.86
C ASN A 38 -19.44 4.78 3.21
N THR A 39 -20.09 3.69 3.59
CA THR A 39 -21.56 3.68 3.68
C THR A 39 -21.94 2.94 4.96
N THR A 40 -21.71 3.56 6.11
CA THR A 40 -22.49 3.23 7.30
C THR A 40 -23.94 3.63 7.01
N SER A 41 -24.65 2.85 6.19
CA SER A 41 -26.11 2.91 6.15
C SER A 41 -26.56 2.26 7.43
N THR A 42 -26.73 3.07 8.48
CA THR A 42 -27.32 2.66 9.75
C THR A 42 -28.80 2.33 9.54
N ARG A 43 -29.13 1.28 8.78
CA ARG A 43 -30.48 0.69 8.87
C ARG A 43 -30.43 -0.37 9.95
N ARG A 44 -30.56 0.11 11.19
CA ARG A 44 -30.94 -0.72 12.34
C ARG A 44 -32.15 -1.52 11.88
N LEU A 45 -31.97 -2.82 11.67
CA LEU A 45 -33.07 -3.75 11.49
C LEU A 45 -33.80 -3.78 12.84
N SER A 46 -34.84 -2.95 12.95
CA SER A 46 -35.73 -2.97 14.10
C SER A 46 -36.41 -4.33 14.08
N ALA A 47 -36.34 -5.07 15.18
CA ALA A 47 -36.65 -6.50 15.29
C ALA A 47 -38.12 -6.88 15.03
N ASN A 48 -38.91 -6.01 14.40
CA ASN A 48 -40.32 -6.28 14.09
C ASN A 48 -40.77 -5.71 12.74
N THR A 49 -39.85 -5.43 11.82
CA THR A 49 -40.19 -5.10 10.43
C THR A 49 -39.63 -6.19 9.53
N PHE A 50 -40.26 -7.37 9.55
CA PHE A 50 -40.14 -8.24 8.40
C PHE A 50 -40.76 -7.49 7.22
N ILE A 51 -39.97 -7.27 6.18
CA ILE A 51 -40.44 -6.70 4.91
C ILE A 51 -41.41 -7.75 4.34
N GLU A 52 -42.71 -7.53 4.54
CA GLU A 52 -43.76 -8.52 4.32
C GLU A 52 -44.12 -8.72 2.85
N ASP A 53 -43.72 -7.81 1.96
CA ASP A 53 -43.87 -8.01 0.52
C ASP A 53 -42.50 -7.89 -0.13
N VAL A 54 -42.05 -9.00 -0.74
CA VAL A 54 -40.89 -8.99 -1.63
C VAL A 54 -41.25 -8.09 -2.81
N ASN A 55 -40.89 -6.81 -2.69
CA ASN A 55 -40.75 -5.95 -3.84
C ASN A 55 -39.53 -6.50 -4.61
N PRO A 56 -39.66 -6.98 -5.85
CA PRO A 56 -38.52 -7.53 -6.60
C PRO A 56 -37.46 -6.46 -6.92
N ASP A 57 -37.79 -5.18 -6.71
CA ASP A 57 -36.89 -4.04 -6.75
C ASP A 57 -36.37 -3.67 -5.35
N LEU A 58 -35.88 -4.65 -4.60
CA LEU A 58 -35.04 -4.39 -3.43
C LEU A 58 -33.60 -4.12 -3.89
N THR A 59 -33.40 -2.97 -4.53
CA THR A 59 -32.08 -2.33 -4.64
C THR A 59 -31.52 -1.89 -3.28
N ASP A 60 -32.31 -2.05 -2.21
CA ASP A 60 -32.03 -1.64 -0.83
C ASP A 60 -31.94 -2.83 0.17
N VAL A 61 -31.55 -4.03 -0.29
CA VAL A 61 -30.82 -4.98 0.57
C VAL A 61 -29.35 -4.62 0.43
N GLY A 62 -28.91 -3.65 1.23
CA GLY A 62 -27.57 -3.05 1.25
C GLY A 62 -26.43 -4.04 1.56
N LEU A 63 -26.23 -5.00 0.68
CA LEU A 63 -25.18 -6.00 0.68
C LEU A 63 -24.32 -5.76 -0.56
N PHE A 64 -23.27 -4.96 -0.37
CA PHE A 64 -22.15 -4.79 -1.30
C PHE A 64 -22.51 -4.42 -2.76
N THR A 65 -23.24 -3.32 -2.97
CA THR A 65 -23.47 -2.78 -4.32
C THR A 65 -22.28 -1.99 -4.88
N ASP A 66 -21.20 -1.81 -4.10
CA ASP A 66 -19.99 -1.14 -4.57
C ASP A 66 -19.16 -2.08 -5.45
N ALA A 67 -18.99 -1.72 -6.73
CA ALA A 67 -18.12 -2.41 -7.68
C ALA A 67 -16.64 -2.43 -7.25
N SER A 68 -16.29 -1.66 -6.23
CA SER A 68 -14.97 -1.58 -5.60
C SER A 68 -14.85 -2.49 -4.38
N TYR A 69 -15.93 -3.13 -3.92
CA TYR A 69 -15.89 -4.03 -2.78
C TYR A 69 -14.97 -5.22 -3.04
N GLY A 70 -14.10 -5.52 -2.07
CA GLY A 70 -13.12 -6.61 -2.18
C GLY A 70 -12.00 -6.38 -3.19
N ARG A 71 -11.93 -5.21 -3.85
CA ARG A 71 -10.92 -4.93 -4.86
C ARG A 71 -9.66 -4.32 -4.27
N ILE A 72 -8.52 -4.91 -4.58
CA ILE A 72 -7.21 -4.29 -4.39
C ILE A 72 -6.85 -3.59 -5.70
N THR A 73 -6.82 -2.25 -5.69
CA THR A 73 -6.62 -1.43 -6.90
C THR A 73 -5.22 -0.87 -7.03
N THR A 74 -4.41 -0.92 -5.97
CA THR A 74 -3.07 -0.34 -5.95
C THR A 74 -2.07 -1.28 -5.29
N ALA A 75 -0.81 -1.16 -5.71
CA ALA A 75 0.33 -1.81 -5.08
C ALA A 75 1.42 -0.77 -4.83
N GLY A 76 2.16 -0.95 -3.73
CA GLY A 76 3.29 -0.12 -3.36
C GLY A 76 4.53 -0.38 -4.23
N VAL A 77 5.61 0.33 -3.91
CA VAL A 77 6.86 0.33 -4.69
C VAL A 77 7.47 -1.08 -4.79
N PRO A 78 7.89 -1.52 -6.00
CA PRO A 78 8.58 -2.80 -6.20
C PRO A 78 10.00 -2.78 -5.59
N ARG A 79 10.74 -3.89 -5.71
CA ARG A 79 12.14 -3.94 -5.26
C ARG A 79 12.97 -2.85 -5.91
N ASN A 80 13.60 -2.01 -5.09
CA ASN A 80 14.56 -0.99 -5.50
C ASN A 80 15.81 -1.07 -4.64
N VAL A 81 16.94 -0.79 -5.29
CA VAL A 81 18.25 -0.71 -4.64
C VAL A 81 18.75 0.71 -4.78
N GLN A 82 19.21 1.29 -3.68
CA GLN A 82 19.81 2.61 -3.66
C GLN A 82 21.24 2.51 -3.15
N LEU A 83 22.13 3.21 -3.84
CA LEU A 83 23.53 3.31 -3.49
C LEU A 83 23.83 4.79 -3.26
N ALA A 84 24.47 5.08 -2.13
CA ALA A 84 24.91 6.41 -1.78
C ALA A 84 26.38 6.40 -1.40
N VAL A 85 27.06 7.47 -1.78
CA VAL A 85 28.44 7.74 -1.40
C VAL A 85 28.46 9.12 -0.77
N LYS A 86 28.95 9.22 0.47
CA LYS A 86 29.16 10.49 1.16
C LYS A 86 30.64 10.73 1.31
N PHE A 87 31.07 11.89 0.84
CA PHE A 87 32.42 12.40 1.03
C PHE A 87 32.37 13.53 2.06
N THR A 88 33.22 13.46 3.08
CA THR A 88 33.35 14.49 4.12
C THR A 88 34.78 15.00 4.13
N PHE A 89 34.94 16.32 4.15
CA PHE A 89 36.22 17.02 4.18
C PHE A 89 36.19 18.12 5.26
#